data_AF-G5Q171-F1
#
_entry.id   AF-G5Q171-F1
#
_cell.length_a   1.000
_cell.length_b   1.000
_cell.length_c   1.000
_cell.angle_alpha   90.00
_cell.angle_beta   90.00
_cell.angle_gamma   90.00
#
_symmetry.space_group_name_H-M   'P 1'
#
loop_
_entity.id
_entity.type
_entity.pdbx_description
1 polymer ?
#
loop_
_entity_poly.entity_id
_entity_poly.type
_entity_poly.pdbx_seq_one_letter_code
_entity_poly.pdbx_strand_id
1 'polypeptide(L)'
;MQKKTWAVLLIPLCLTACHQTTYRSTAKDEILTGSYIDPTKTRFPLADYSQSVDKWIPPDSADYTIPVIDSATQQRYFSALKSHYFGMDSEAHSPWNGFYITALLKKNAAQARDASIKQFLSDGSAYWGENFRLYTSRWKEEVRGNTDTQIDNIYHASRRGIMVRESLVRALPTDDPLFNDPRQAGEGYPFDNLQMSSLRPGTPVYTLTKSKDQRWQYVVSPAVTGWVHSEDIASTDQKFITQWVLLAHKQLGAFINAPVSVHAAGVYYFTGR
;
A
#
# COMPACT_ATOMS: atom_id res chain seq x y z
N MET A 1 21.19 58.39 21.14
CA MET A 1 19.96 57.57 21.25
C MET A 1 19.01 57.94 20.11
N GLN A 2 18.95 57.13 19.05
CA GLN A 2 17.91 57.20 18.03
C GLN A 2 17.47 55.76 17.74
N LYS A 3 16.24 55.44 18.14
CA LYS A 3 15.62 54.12 17.95
C LYS A 3 15.16 54.03 16.49
N LYS A 4 15.73 53.10 15.71
CA LYS A 4 15.19 52.70 14.40
C LYS A 4 14.15 51.59 14.64
N THR A 5 12.89 51.94 14.51
CA THR A 5 11.75 51.01 14.47
C THR A 5 11.68 50.37 13.09
N TRP A 6 11.73 49.03 13.05
CA TRP A 6 11.49 48.26 11.84
C TRP A 6 9.99 47.98 11.74
N ALA A 7 9.33 48.50 10.70
CA ALA A 7 7.98 48.12 10.34
C ALA A 7 8.04 46.82 9.53
N VAL A 8 7.64 45.70 10.14
CA VAL A 8 7.44 44.44 9.43
C VAL A 8 6.02 44.45 8.89
N LEU A 9 5.88 44.65 7.57
CA LEU A 9 4.62 44.48 6.86
C LEU A 9 4.37 42.97 6.70
N LEU A 10 3.52 42.40 7.56
CA LEU A 10 2.98 41.06 7.38
C LEU A 10 1.79 41.16 6.40
N ILE A 11 2.04 40.85 5.13
CA ILE A 11 0.97 40.62 4.15
C ILE A 11 0.44 39.21 4.41
N PRO A 12 -0.84 39.03 4.77
CA PRO A 12 -1.43 37.70 4.82
C PRO A 12 -1.64 37.23 3.37
N LEU A 13 -0.80 36.29 2.92
CA LEU A 13 -1.07 35.49 1.73
C LEU A 13 -2.26 34.57 2.05
N CYS A 14 -3.47 35.03 1.73
CA CYS A 14 -4.63 34.16 1.62
C CYS A 14 -4.40 33.21 0.44
N LEU A 15 -3.88 32.01 0.72
CA LEU A 15 -3.90 30.89 -0.22
C LEU A 15 -5.34 30.37 -0.29
N THR A 16 -6.13 30.96 -1.18
CA THR A 16 -7.32 30.29 -1.71
C THR A 16 -6.85 29.11 -2.55
N ALA A 17 -6.75 27.94 -1.93
CA ALA A 17 -6.68 26.68 -2.66
C ALA A 17 -8.07 26.40 -3.25
N CYS A 18 -8.45 27.16 -4.28
CA CYS A 18 -9.51 26.71 -5.17
C CYS A 18 -8.96 25.51 -5.92
N HIS A 19 -9.23 24.31 -5.42
CA HIS A 19 -9.19 23.10 -6.23
C HIS A 19 -10.30 23.24 -7.29
N GLN A 20 -10.00 23.96 -8.37
CA GLN A 20 -10.74 23.78 -9.60
C GLN A 20 -10.35 22.40 -10.12
N THR A 21 -11.01 21.37 -9.60
CA THR A 21 -11.21 20.14 -10.35
C THR A 21 -11.83 20.60 -11.66
N THR A 22 -11.04 20.67 -12.74
CA THR A 22 -11.57 20.86 -14.08
C THR A 22 -12.46 19.66 -14.34
N TYR A 23 -13.74 19.81 -13.99
CA TYR A 23 -14.79 18.88 -14.32
C TYR A 23 -14.76 18.78 -15.84
N ARG A 24 -14.29 17.64 -16.37
CA ARG A 24 -14.59 17.33 -17.78
C ARG A 24 -16.11 17.35 -17.85
N SER A 25 -16.64 18.35 -18.55
CA SER A 25 -18.05 18.37 -18.91
C SER A 25 -18.31 17.03 -19.59
N THR A 26 -19.12 16.18 -18.93
CA THR A 26 -19.72 15.05 -19.60
C THR A 26 -20.74 15.67 -20.55
N ALA A 27 -20.29 15.99 -21.77
CA ALA A 27 -21.21 16.11 -22.87
C ALA A 27 -22.14 14.90 -22.80
N LYS A 28 -23.45 15.13 -22.88
CA LYS A 28 -24.46 14.07 -23.02
C LYS A 28 -24.34 13.45 -24.42
N ASP A 29 -23.16 12.97 -24.77
CA ASP A 29 -22.99 12.15 -25.95
C ASP A 29 -23.59 10.79 -25.58
N GLU A 30 -24.76 10.51 -26.16
CA GLU A 30 -25.35 9.18 -26.13
C GLU A 30 -24.33 8.22 -26.73
N ILE A 31 -23.79 7.35 -25.87
CA ILE A 31 -22.86 6.31 -26.27
C ILE A 31 -23.62 5.37 -27.22
N LEU A 32 -23.16 5.30 -28.48
CA LEU A 32 -23.74 4.44 -29.51
C LEU A 32 -23.90 3.00 -29.00
N THR A 33 -25.09 2.43 -29.19
CA THR A 33 -25.39 1.03 -28.92
C THR A 33 -24.36 0.13 -29.62
N GLY A 34 -23.65 -0.69 -28.83
CA GLY A 34 -22.56 -1.54 -29.32
C GLY A 34 -21.13 -1.05 -29.05
N SER A 35 -20.94 0.10 -28.40
CA SER A 35 -19.59 0.62 -28.11
C SER A 35 -19.00 0.15 -26.76
N TYR A 36 -19.69 -0.73 -26.03
CA TYR A 36 -19.20 -1.30 -24.77
C TYR A 36 -18.73 -2.75 -25.00
N ILE A 37 -17.57 -3.08 -24.44
CA ILE A 37 -16.94 -4.40 -24.61
C ILE A 37 -17.67 -5.47 -23.79
N ASP A 38 -18.35 -5.09 -22.70
CA ASP A 38 -18.95 -6.04 -21.76
C ASP A 38 -20.46 -5.76 -21.54
N PRO A 39 -21.35 -6.59 -22.11
CA PRO A 39 -22.80 -6.41 -21.98
C PRO A 39 -23.35 -6.76 -20.60
N THR A 40 -22.55 -7.34 -19.71
CA THR A 40 -22.98 -7.71 -18.34
C THR A 40 -22.97 -6.53 -17.38
N LYS A 41 -22.42 -5.38 -17.79
CA LYS A 41 -22.22 -4.19 -16.95
C LYS A 41 -23.18 -3.07 -17.35
N THR A 42 -23.77 -2.42 -16.35
CA THR A 42 -24.56 -1.19 -16.51
C THR A 42 -23.85 -0.03 -15.82
N ARG A 43 -24.05 1.20 -16.33
CA ARG A 43 -23.48 2.40 -15.71
C ARG A 43 -24.44 2.97 -14.68
N PHE A 44 -23.91 3.31 -13.53
CA PHE A 44 -24.62 4.10 -12.53
C PHE A 44 -24.47 5.60 -12.85
N PRO A 45 -25.55 6.41 -12.87
CA PRO A 45 -25.50 7.81 -13.28
C PRO A 45 -24.95 8.71 -12.16
N LEU A 46 -23.62 8.78 -12.02
CA LEU A 46 -22.96 9.62 -11.01
C LEU A 46 -23.27 11.12 -11.16
N ALA A 47 -23.70 11.58 -12.34
CA ALA A 47 -24.05 12.97 -12.59
C ALA A 47 -25.26 13.46 -11.76
N ASP A 48 -26.10 12.53 -11.29
CA ASP A 48 -27.28 12.85 -10.47
C ASP A 48 -26.91 13.09 -8.99
N TYR A 49 -25.64 12.92 -8.63
CA TYR A 49 -25.12 13.02 -7.26
C TYR A 49 -23.94 13.98 -7.20
N SER A 50 -23.84 14.76 -6.12
CA SER A 50 -22.65 15.59 -5.88
C SER A 50 -21.42 14.72 -5.67
N GLN A 51 -20.37 15.00 -6.42
CA GLN A 51 -19.06 14.37 -6.27
C GLN A 51 -18.11 15.21 -5.41
N SER A 52 -18.61 16.26 -4.75
CA SER A 52 -17.85 17.05 -3.77
C SER A 52 -18.19 16.65 -2.34
N VAL A 53 -17.17 16.44 -1.52
CA VAL A 53 -17.29 16.24 -0.08
C VAL A 53 -17.87 17.46 0.63
N ASP A 54 -17.68 18.65 0.07
CA ASP A 54 -18.17 19.93 0.63
C ASP A 54 -19.70 19.98 0.74
N LYS A 55 -20.41 19.13 -0.03
CA LYS A 55 -21.86 18.96 0.14
C LYS A 55 -22.21 18.46 1.55
N TRP A 56 -21.35 17.62 2.12
CA TRP A 56 -21.57 16.94 3.40
C TRP A 56 -20.77 17.56 4.53
N ILE A 57 -19.67 18.24 4.22
CA ILE A 57 -18.81 18.97 5.18
C ILE A 57 -18.59 20.40 4.63
N PRO A 58 -19.58 21.30 4.75
CA PRO A 58 -19.51 22.62 4.14
C PRO A 58 -18.39 23.48 4.78
N PRO A 59 -17.48 24.07 4.00
CA PRO A 59 -16.40 24.92 4.53
C PRO A 59 -16.87 26.14 5.33
N ASP A 60 -18.11 26.57 5.11
CA ASP A 60 -18.75 27.70 5.78
C ASP A 60 -19.65 27.29 6.96
N SER A 61 -19.73 25.99 7.28
CA SER A 61 -20.51 25.52 8.42
C SER A 61 -19.89 25.94 9.75
N ALA A 62 -20.73 26.23 10.75
CA ALA A 62 -20.26 26.62 12.08
C ALA A 62 -19.46 25.51 12.79
N ASP A 63 -19.64 24.27 12.38
CA ASP A 63 -18.97 23.08 12.90
C ASP A 63 -17.78 22.61 12.07
N TYR A 64 -17.40 23.30 10.98
CA TYR A 64 -16.33 22.87 10.06
C TYR A 64 -15.00 22.61 10.76
N THR A 65 -14.68 23.39 11.79
CA THR A 65 -13.43 23.26 12.56
C THR A 65 -13.56 22.40 13.81
N ILE A 66 -14.72 21.79 14.06
CA ILE A 66 -14.92 20.93 15.23
C ILE A 66 -14.22 19.59 14.98
N PRO A 67 -13.27 19.17 15.84
CA PRO A 67 -12.62 17.87 15.69
C PRO A 67 -13.62 16.71 15.78
N VAL A 68 -13.51 15.75 14.86
CA VAL A 68 -14.35 14.53 14.85
C VAL A 68 -14.10 13.65 16.09
N ILE A 69 -12.90 13.74 16.67
CA ILE A 69 -12.50 13.04 17.90
C ILE A 69 -11.74 13.99 18.82
N ASP A 70 -11.79 13.74 20.12
CA ASP A 70 -11.03 14.52 21.10
C ASP A 70 -9.51 14.29 20.96
N SER A 71 -8.71 15.25 21.42
CA SER A 71 -7.25 15.22 21.28
C SER A 71 -6.59 14.04 22.01
N ALA A 72 -7.14 13.57 23.13
CA ALA A 72 -6.57 12.45 23.87
C ALA A 72 -6.78 11.13 23.10
N THR A 73 -7.96 10.96 22.49
CA THR A 73 -8.27 9.85 21.60
C THR A 73 -7.40 9.88 20.33
N GLN A 74 -7.23 11.06 19.72
CA GLN A 74 -6.33 11.20 18.56
C GLN A 74 -4.88 10.83 18.90
N GLN A 75 -4.35 11.31 20.03
CA GLN A 75 -2.99 10.99 20.48
C GLN A 75 -2.81 9.50 20.78
N ARG A 76 -3.82 8.86 21.38
CA ARG A 76 -3.81 7.41 21.64
C ARG A 76 -3.73 6.62 20.34
N TYR A 77 -4.58 6.92 19.34
CA TYR A 77 -4.54 6.24 18.06
C TYR A 77 -3.26 6.51 17.27
N PHE A 78 -2.74 7.74 17.30
CA PHE A 78 -1.47 8.04 16.66
C PHE A 78 -0.29 7.33 17.33
N SER A 79 -0.32 7.15 18.65
CA SER A 79 0.67 6.36 19.37
C SER A 79 0.57 4.87 19.04
N ALA A 80 -0.65 4.34 18.93
CA ALA A 80 -0.89 2.96 18.49
C ALA A 80 -0.39 2.73 17.05
N LEU A 81 -0.64 3.67 16.13
CA LEU A 81 -0.11 3.62 14.76
C LEU A 81 1.42 3.55 14.75
N LYS A 82 2.10 4.42 15.51
CA LYS A 82 3.57 4.41 15.62
C LYS A 82 4.10 3.11 16.23
N SER A 83 3.46 2.59 17.27
CA SER A 83 3.85 1.30 17.87
C SER A 83 3.68 0.15 16.87
N HIS A 84 2.59 0.14 16.10
CA HIS A 84 2.33 -0.88 15.09
C HIS A 84 3.35 -0.88 13.95
N TYR A 85 3.81 0.30 13.51
CA TYR A 85 4.81 0.40 12.46
C TYR A 85 6.24 0.22 12.99
N PHE A 86 6.59 0.86 14.11
CA PHE A 86 7.99 1.07 14.52
C PHE A 86 8.28 0.73 15.99
N GLY A 87 7.29 0.23 16.74
CA GLY A 87 7.46 -0.12 18.15
C GLY A 87 8.41 -1.30 18.33
N MET A 88 9.24 -1.23 19.38
CA MET A 88 10.32 -2.19 19.65
C MET A 88 10.20 -2.87 21.03
N ASP A 89 9.15 -2.55 21.79
CA ASP A 89 8.82 -3.20 23.06
C ASP A 89 8.17 -4.58 22.86
N SER A 90 7.90 -5.35 23.92
CA SER A 90 7.35 -6.71 23.80
C SER A 90 5.93 -6.78 23.25
N GLU A 91 5.17 -5.68 23.31
CA GLU A 91 3.75 -5.63 22.93
C GLU A 91 3.54 -5.08 21.51
N ALA A 92 4.56 -4.42 20.95
CA ALA A 92 4.51 -3.82 19.63
C ALA A 92 4.59 -4.87 18.51
N HIS A 93 3.78 -4.67 17.46
CA HIS A 93 3.68 -5.58 16.31
C HIS A 93 4.49 -5.12 15.09
N SER A 94 5.53 -4.31 15.29
CA SER A 94 6.39 -3.85 14.19
C SER A 94 7.14 -5.01 13.53
N PRO A 95 7.27 -5.03 12.20
CA PRO A 95 8.15 -5.99 11.51
C PRO A 95 9.63 -5.91 11.92
N TRP A 96 10.09 -4.77 12.45
CA TRP A 96 11.46 -4.66 12.96
C TRP A 96 11.65 -5.23 14.36
N ASN A 97 10.57 -5.54 15.07
CA ASN A 97 10.59 -6.03 16.44
C ASN A 97 10.89 -7.53 16.48
N GLY A 98 12.01 -7.89 17.10
CA GLY A 98 12.42 -9.27 17.28
C GLY A 98 11.44 -10.10 18.14
N PHE A 99 10.77 -9.51 19.14
CA PHE A 99 9.81 -10.22 19.98
C PHE A 99 8.59 -10.66 19.16
N TYR A 100 7.99 -9.72 18.43
CA TYR A 100 6.86 -9.97 17.55
C TYR A 100 7.18 -11.01 16.48
N ILE A 101 8.29 -10.82 15.75
CA ILE A 101 8.68 -11.75 14.69
C ILE A 101 9.00 -13.14 15.26
N THR A 102 9.70 -13.24 16.39
CA THR A 102 9.96 -14.54 17.03
C THR A 102 8.65 -15.25 17.40
N ALA A 103 7.66 -14.54 17.94
CA ALA A 103 6.36 -15.10 18.26
C ALA A 103 5.59 -15.54 17.00
N LEU A 104 5.67 -14.77 15.92
CA LEU A 104 5.06 -15.08 14.62
C LEU A 104 5.69 -16.34 14.00
N LEU A 105 7.02 -16.43 13.99
CA LEU A 105 7.78 -17.57 13.44
C LEU A 105 7.50 -18.89 14.17
N LYS A 106 7.29 -18.84 15.50
CA LYS A 106 6.98 -20.02 16.31
C LYS A 106 5.56 -20.57 16.11
N LYS A 107 4.64 -19.79 15.54
CA LYS A 107 3.27 -20.23 15.29
C LYS A 107 3.20 -21.01 13.99
N ASN A 108 2.92 -20.33 12.88
CA ASN A 108 2.84 -20.96 11.56
C ASN A 108 3.02 -19.91 10.46
N ALA A 109 4.22 -19.32 10.39
CA ALA A 109 4.54 -18.23 9.45
C ALA A 109 4.35 -18.62 7.97
N ALA A 110 4.39 -19.92 7.65
CA ALA A 110 4.16 -20.45 6.32
C ALA A 110 2.67 -20.59 5.94
N GLN A 111 1.76 -20.61 6.92
CA GLN A 111 0.35 -20.99 6.70
C GLN A 111 -0.33 -20.18 5.59
N ALA A 112 -0.21 -18.85 5.61
CA ALA A 112 -0.88 -17.99 4.64
C ALA A 112 -0.32 -18.17 3.21
N ARG A 113 1.00 -18.36 3.09
CA ARG A 113 1.66 -18.65 1.82
C ARG A 113 1.20 -20.00 1.28
N ASP A 114 1.25 -21.03 2.13
CA ASP A 114 0.91 -22.40 1.73
C ASP A 114 -0.57 -22.54 1.38
N ALA A 115 -1.45 -21.78 2.06
CA ALA A 115 -2.85 -21.65 1.68
C ALA A 115 -3.02 -21.02 0.29
N SER A 116 -2.28 -19.96 -0.02
CA SER A 116 -2.30 -19.31 -1.34
C SER A 116 -1.79 -20.26 -2.43
N ILE A 117 -0.70 -20.98 -2.17
CA ILE A 117 -0.16 -22.02 -3.07
C ILE A 117 -1.22 -23.10 -3.33
N LYS A 118 -1.89 -23.58 -2.28
CA LYS A 118 -2.94 -24.61 -2.41
C LYS A 118 -4.12 -24.09 -3.22
N GLN A 119 -4.60 -22.88 -2.93
CA GLN A 119 -5.74 -22.28 -3.60
C GLN A 119 -5.47 -22.09 -5.09
N PHE A 120 -4.38 -21.41 -5.44
CA PHE A 120 -4.17 -20.92 -6.80
C PHE A 120 -3.44 -21.89 -7.72
N LEU A 121 -2.65 -22.81 -7.17
CA LEU A 121 -1.78 -23.69 -7.98
C LEU A 121 -2.23 -25.15 -7.99
N SER A 122 -3.32 -25.52 -7.31
CA SER A 122 -3.82 -26.91 -7.32
C SER A 122 -4.25 -27.37 -8.72
N ASP A 123 -4.14 -28.66 -9.01
CA ASP A 123 -4.42 -29.22 -10.34
C ASP A 123 -5.86 -28.97 -10.81
N GLY A 124 -6.83 -29.00 -9.89
CA GLY A 124 -8.24 -28.75 -10.16
C GLY A 124 -8.65 -27.28 -10.26
N SER A 125 -7.75 -26.34 -9.96
CA SER A 125 -8.06 -24.92 -10.08
C SER A 125 -8.03 -24.45 -11.55
N ALA A 126 -8.94 -23.57 -11.94
CA ALA A 126 -9.00 -23.02 -13.29
C ALA A 126 -9.04 -21.50 -13.22
N TYR A 127 -7.99 -20.86 -13.71
CA TYR A 127 -7.83 -19.42 -13.68
C TYR A 127 -7.26 -18.90 -15.00
N TRP A 128 -7.60 -17.66 -15.33
CA TRP A 128 -7.26 -17.01 -16.59
C TRP A 128 -6.14 -15.99 -16.40
N GLY A 129 -5.19 -15.97 -17.33
CA GLY A 129 -4.16 -14.93 -17.40
C GLY A 129 -4.60 -13.69 -18.16
N GLU A 130 -3.67 -12.75 -18.32
CA GLU A 130 -3.85 -11.47 -19.03
C GLU A 130 -4.23 -11.62 -20.51
N ASN A 131 -3.90 -12.76 -21.12
CA ASN A 131 -4.25 -13.08 -22.50
C ASN A 131 -5.63 -13.76 -22.65
N PHE A 132 -6.42 -13.79 -21.57
CA PHE A 132 -7.73 -14.43 -21.48
C PHE A 132 -7.72 -15.93 -21.78
N ARG A 133 -6.60 -16.62 -21.51
CA ARG A 133 -6.47 -18.08 -21.59
C ARG A 133 -6.25 -18.67 -20.21
N LEU A 134 -6.66 -19.94 -20.05
CA LEU A 134 -6.39 -20.70 -18.84
C LEU A 134 -4.89 -20.89 -18.64
N TYR A 135 -4.44 -20.77 -17.39
CA TYR A 135 -3.09 -21.15 -17.01
C TYR A 135 -2.86 -22.65 -17.21
N THR A 136 -1.72 -22.97 -17.79
CA THR A 136 -1.30 -24.36 -18.03
C THR A 136 -0.73 -24.98 -16.75
N SER A 137 -0.72 -26.32 -16.66
CA SER A 137 -0.04 -27.01 -15.55
C SER A 137 1.43 -26.63 -15.44
N ARG A 138 2.10 -26.43 -16.59
CA ARG A 138 3.50 -25.97 -16.65
C ARG A 138 3.69 -24.62 -15.94
N TRP A 139 2.85 -23.63 -16.21
CA TRP A 139 2.92 -22.34 -15.51
C TRP A 139 2.74 -22.52 -13.99
N LYS A 140 1.77 -23.35 -13.58
CA LYS A 140 1.54 -23.61 -12.16
C LYS A 140 2.75 -24.27 -11.49
N GLU A 141 3.39 -25.22 -12.17
CA GLU A 141 4.62 -25.88 -11.72
C GLU A 141 5.80 -24.90 -11.62
N GLU A 142 5.96 -24.00 -12.59
CA GLU A 142 7.00 -22.97 -12.59
C GLU A 142 6.82 -22.02 -11.39
N VAL A 143 5.62 -21.49 -11.17
CA VAL A 143 5.33 -20.60 -10.02
C VAL A 143 5.46 -21.35 -8.69
N ARG A 144 4.96 -22.60 -8.62
CA ARG A 144 5.12 -23.47 -7.44
C ARG A 144 6.61 -23.71 -7.13
N GLY A 145 7.39 -23.99 -8.17
CA GLY A 145 8.82 -24.18 -8.07
C GLY A 145 9.51 -22.95 -7.47
N ASN A 146 9.08 -21.74 -7.82
CA ASN A 146 9.67 -20.50 -7.35
C ASN A 146 9.29 -20.13 -5.90
N THR A 147 8.10 -20.51 -5.44
CA THR A 147 7.55 -20.16 -4.10
C THR A 147 7.86 -21.20 -3.01
N ASP A 148 8.07 -22.46 -3.39
CA ASP A 148 8.32 -23.58 -2.46
C ASP A 148 9.70 -23.48 -1.80
N THR A 149 9.72 -22.75 -0.68
CA THR A 149 10.92 -22.30 0.03
C THR A 149 10.71 -22.46 1.52
N GLN A 150 11.77 -22.73 2.28
CA GLN A 150 11.65 -22.91 3.73
C GLN A 150 11.53 -21.54 4.42
N ILE A 151 10.69 -21.46 5.44
CA ILE A 151 10.66 -20.34 6.39
C ILE A 151 11.26 -20.85 7.68
N ASP A 152 12.34 -20.20 8.11
CA ASP A 152 13.03 -20.50 9.36
C ASP A 152 12.12 -20.16 10.56
N ASN A 153 12.18 -20.96 11.62
CA ASN A 153 11.48 -20.69 12.87
C ASN A 153 12.29 -19.79 13.85
N ILE A 154 13.49 -19.37 13.44
CA ILE A 154 14.38 -18.48 14.19
C ILE A 154 14.39 -17.07 13.59
N TYR A 155 14.38 -16.07 14.48
CA TYR A 155 14.53 -14.66 14.11
C TYR A 155 15.97 -14.32 13.71
N HIS A 156 16.12 -13.59 12.60
CA HIS A 156 17.40 -13.09 12.10
C HIS A 156 17.33 -11.57 11.92
N ALA A 157 18.11 -10.84 12.71
CA ALA A 157 18.13 -9.37 12.67
C ALA A 157 18.51 -8.79 11.29
N SER A 158 19.23 -9.54 10.47
CA SER A 158 19.64 -9.17 9.10
C SER A 158 18.51 -9.22 8.07
N ARG A 159 17.36 -9.81 8.40
CA ARG A 159 16.19 -9.91 7.49
C ARG A 159 15.23 -8.71 7.59
N ARG A 160 15.56 -7.72 8.41
CA ARG A 160 14.83 -6.45 8.50
C ARG A 160 15.16 -5.58 7.29
N GLY A 161 14.13 -4.96 6.74
CA GLY A 161 14.25 -4.05 5.62
C GLY A 161 13.22 -2.92 5.66
N ILE A 162 13.31 -2.04 4.68
CA ILE A 162 12.37 -0.95 4.46
C ILE A 162 12.03 -0.84 2.99
N MET A 163 10.77 -0.57 2.67
CA MET A 163 10.36 -0.30 1.31
C MET A 163 10.97 1.02 0.84
N VAL A 164 11.62 1.01 -0.33
CA VAL A 164 12.16 2.21 -0.98
C VAL A 164 11.30 2.70 -2.13
N ARG A 165 10.33 1.89 -2.55
CA ARG A 165 9.40 2.10 -3.67
C ARG A 165 8.01 1.64 -3.29
N GLU A 166 7.01 2.08 -4.04
CA GLU A 166 5.69 1.46 -3.98
C GLU A 166 5.78 0.08 -4.64
N SER A 167 5.46 -0.99 -3.89
CA SER A 167 5.43 -2.36 -4.40
C SER A 167 4.05 -2.94 -4.23
N LEU A 168 3.58 -3.64 -5.25
CA LEU A 168 2.41 -4.51 -5.12
C LEU A 168 2.77 -5.72 -4.25
N VAL A 169 1.87 -6.06 -3.33
CA VAL A 169 1.95 -7.24 -2.50
C VAL A 169 1.13 -8.34 -3.14
N ARG A 170 1.77 -9.45 -3.46
CA ARG A 170 1.23 -10.55 -4.23
C ARG A 170 1.03 -11.80 -3.38
N ALA A 171 -0.01 -12.57 -3.67
CA ALA A 171 -0.24 -13.87 -3.04
C ALA A 171 0.75 -14.94 -3.52
N LEU A 172 1.28 -14.79 -4.73
CA LEU A 172 2.31 -15.65 -5.34
C LEU A 172 3.44 -14.77 -5.93
N PRO A 173 4.68 -15.27 -6.05
CA PRO A 173 5.80 -14.51 -6.58
C PRO A 173 5.78 -14.46 -8.12
N THR A 174 4.77 -13.78 -8.67
CA THR A 174 4.61 -13.53 -10.12
C THR A 174 3.98 -12.16 -10.38
N ASP A 175 4.38 -11.57 -11.50
CA ASP A 175 3.78 -10.35 -12.05
C ASP A 175 2.50 -10.65 -12.84
N ASP A 176 2.29 -11.91 -13.23
CA ASP A 176 1.13 -12.29 -14.02
C ASP A 176 -0.14 -12.15 -13.17
N PRO A 177 -1.24 -11.62 -13.75
CA PRO A 177 -2.51 -11.55 -13.06
C PRO A 177 -3.24 -12.89 -13.10
N LEU A 178 -4.15 -13.11 -12.16
CA LEU A 178 -4.93 -14.34 -12.10
C LEU A 178 -6.41 -13.99 -11.94
N PHE A 179 -7.17 -14.17 -13.01
CA PHE A 179 -8.59 -13.90 -13.06
C PHE A 179 -9.40 -15.18 -12.88
N ASN A 180 -10.63 -15.03 -12.41
CA ASN A 180 -11.66 -16.06 -12.57
C ASN A 180 -12.15 -16.02 -14.03
N ASP A 181 -13.31 -16.59 -14.34
CA ASP A 181 -13.82 -16.57 -15.71
C ASP A 181 -14.14 -15.14 -16.16
N PRO A 182 -13.38 -14.54 -17.10
CA PRO A 182 -13.54 -13.13 -17.46
C PRO A 182 -14.87 -12.82 -18.16
N ARG A 183 -15.66 -13.85 -18.52
CA ARG A 183 -17.02 -13.69 -19.05
C ARG A 183 -18.05 -13.35 -17.98
N GLN A 184 -17.72 -13.58 -16.71
CA GLN A 184 -18.58 -13.25 -15.58
C GLN A 184 -18.30 -11.83 -15.06
N ALA A 185 -19.37 -11.10 -14.74
CA ALA A 185 -19.25 -9.74 -14.25
C ALA A 185 -18.47 -9.71 -12.93
N GLY A 186 -17.38 -8.94 -12.88
CA GLY A 186 -16.55 -8.82 -11.67
C GLY A 186 -15.43 -9.85 -11.55
N GLU A 187 -15.28 -10.76 -12.51
CA GLU A 187 -14.35 -11.90 -12.41
C GLU A 187 -13.08 -11.76 -13.27
N GLY A 188 -13.13 -10.90 -14.29
CA GLY A 188 -11.99 -10.54 -15.15
C GLY A 188 -11.26 -9.27 -14.69
N TYR A 189 -10.46 -8.66 -15.57
CA TYR A 189 -9.83 -7.37 -15.30
C TYR A 189 -10.85 -6.33 -14.76
N PRO A 190 -10.51 -5.54 -13.72
CA PRO A 190 -9.21 -5.45 -13.03
C PRO A 190 -9.07 -6.35 -11.78
N PHE A 191 -9.92 -7.34 -11.58
CA PHE A 191 -9.99 -8.16 -10.36
C PHE A 191 -8.95 -9.28 -10.36
N ASP A 192 -7.67 -8.91 -10.33
CA ASP A 192 -6.56 -9.84 -10.19
C ASP A 192 -6.54 -10.46 -8.78
N ASN A 193 -6.83 -11.76 -8.69
CA ASN A 193 -6.92 -12.49 -7.43
C ASN A 193 -5.57 -12.64 -6.71
N LEU A 194 -4.44 -12.42 -7.39
CA LEU A 194 -3.12 -12.42 -6.75
C LEU A 194 -2.76 -11.07 -6.13
N GLN A 195 -3.49 -10.01 -6.47
CA GLN A 195 -3.23 -8.67 -5.95
C GLN A 195 -3.82 -8.50 -4.55
N MET A 196 -2.98 -8.55 -3.52
CA MET A 196 -3.43 -8.46 -2.12
C MET A 196 -3.48 -7.03 -1.60
N SER A 197 -2.42 -6.26 -1.85
CA SER A 197 -2.27 -4.90 -1.31
C SER A 197 -1.10 -4.17 -1.98
N SER A 198 -0.71 -3.01 -1.46
CA SER A 198 0.50 -2.28 -1.85
C SER A 198 1.24 -1.79 -0.61
N LEU A 199 2.57 -1.90 -0.59
CA LEU A 199 3.40 -1.25 0.42
C LEU A 199 4.01 0.01 -0.16
N ARG A 200 4.07 1.07 0.65
CA ARG A 200 4.59 2.38 0.25
C ARG A 200 6.03 2.59 0.74
N PRO A 201 6.81 3.48 0.10
CA PRO A 201 8.13 3.88 0.59
C PRO A 201 8.09 4.27 2.07
N GLY A 202 9.08 3.82 2.84
CA GLY A 202 9.16 4.03 4.29
C GLY A 202 8.44 2.98 5.13
N THR A 203 7.73 2.02 4.52
CA THR A 203 7.08 0.92 5.24
C THR A 203 8.14 -0.08 5.74
N PRO A 204 8.22 -0.37 7.05
CA PRO A 204 9.16 -1.36 7.58
C PRO A 204 8.69 -2.77 7.23
N VAL A 205 9.63 -3.66 6.91
CA VAL A 205 9.33 -5.05 6.56
C VAL A 205 10.31 -6.03 7.21
N TYR A 206 9.87 -7.28 7.36
CA TYR A 206 10.73 -8.40 7.73
C TYR A 206 10.60 -9.52 6.71
N THR A 207 11.71 -10.00 6.18
CA THR A 207 11.73 -11.07 5.18
C THR A 207 11.65 -12.43 5.85
N LEU A 208 10.59 -13.19 5.55
CA LEU A 208 10.43 -14.56 6.03
C LEU A 208 11.25 -15.53 5.18
N THR A 209 11.18 -15.37 3.85
CA THR A 209 11.92 -16.16 2.87
C THR A 209 12.00 -15.42 1.53
N LYS A 210 12.77 -15.97 0.58
CA LYS A 210 12.95 -15.42 -0.76
C LYS A 210 12.61 -16.47 -1.79
N SER A 211 12.11 -16.07 -2.96
CA SER A 211 11.84 -16.98 -4.07
C SER A 211 13.14 -17.63 -4.55
N LYS A 212 13.05 -18.78 -5.23
CA LYS A 212 14.24 -19.49 -5.72
C LYS A 212 15.06 -18.66 -6.69
N ASP A 213 14.41 -17.88 -7.54
CA ASP A 213 15.06 -16.94 -8.46
C ASP A 213 15.56 -15.63 -7.81
N GLN A 214 15.32 -15.45 -6.50
CA GLN A 214 15.66 -14.25 -5.71
C GLN A 214 14.98 -12.94 -6.14
N ARG A 215 14.07 -12.96 -7.14
CA ARG A 215 13.34 -11.76 -7.58
C ARG A 215 12.32 -11.29 -6.56
N TRP A 216 11.85 -12.18 -5.69
CA TRP A 216 10.79 -11.89 -4.73
C TRP A 216 11.22 -12.19 -3.29
N GLN A 217 10.68 -11.41 -2.37
CA GLN A 217 10.78 -11.64 -0.93
C GLN A 217 9.38 -11.78 -0.35
N TYR A 218 9.14 -12.85 0.41
CA TYR A 218 7.91 -13.02 1.18
C TYR A 218 8.08 -12.30 2.51
N VAL A 219 7.38 -11.19 2.70
CA VAL A 219 7.62 -10.25 3.79
C VAL A 219 6.42 -10.10 4.70
N VAL A 220 6.68 -9.84 5.98
CA VAL A 220 5.71 -9.29 6.94
C VAL A 220 5.85 -7.77 6.92
N SER A 221 4.72 -7.07 6.78
CA SER A 221 4.59 -5.62 6.96
C SER A 221 3.55 -5.32 8.04
N PRO A 222 3.36 -4.06 8.48
CA PRO A 222 2.31 -3.72 9.43
C PRO A 222 0.90 -4.00 8.88
N ALA A 223 0.69 -3.96 7.56
CA ALA A 223 -0.64 -4.09 6.96
C ALA A 223 -0.93 -5.51 6.43
N VAL A 224 0.07 -6.19 5.88
CA VAL A 224 -0.11 -7.44 5.13
C VAL A 224 1.16 -8.28 5.13
N THR A 225 1.01 -9.59 4.95
CA THR A 225 2.11 -10.51 4.64
C THR A 225 1.93 -11.04 3.22
N GLY A 226 2.98 -10.98 2.39
CA GLY A 226 2.90 -11.37 0.99
C GLY A 226 4.23 -11.24 0.25
N TRP A 227 4.23 -11.57 -1.04
CA TRP A 227 5.40 -11.45 -1.92
C TRP A 227 5.51 -10.02 -2.47
N VAL A 228 6.71 -9.47 -2.45
CA VAL A 228 7.07 -8.19 -3.06
C VAL A 228 8.39 -8.32 -3.83
N HIS A 229 8.65 -7.43 -4.78
CA HIS A 229 9.90 -7.42 -5.53
C HIS A 229 11.10 -7.15 -4.61
N SER A 230 12.18 -7.88 -4.85
CA SER A 230 13.40 -7.79 -4.04
C SER A 230 14.06 -6.43 -4.12
N GLU A 231 14.07 -5.81 -5.30
CA GLU A 231 14.66 -4.49 -5.56
C GLU A 231 13.90 -3.33 -4.90
N ASP A 232 12.68 -3.56 -4.41
CA ASP A 232 11.88 -2.56 -3.73
C ASP A 232 12.16 -2.49 -2.22
N ILE A 233 13.00 -3.41 -1.71
CA ILE A 233 13.40 -3.48 -0.31
C ILE A 233 14.89 -3.12 -0.17
N ALA A 234 15.18 -2.14 0.68
CA ALA A 234 16.53 -1.94 1.21
C ALA A 234 16.69 -2.63 2.57
N SER A 235 17.82 -3.32 2.76
CA SER A 235 18.16 -3.90 4.07
C SER A 235 18.43 -2.81 5.11
N THR A 236 18.04 -3.07 6.35
CA THR A 236 18.23 -2.12 7.46
C THR A 236 19.01 -2.75 8.59
N ASP A 237 20.07 -2.09 9.04
CA ASP A 237 20.81 -2.48 10.22
C ASP A 237 20.22 -1.85 11.51
N GLN A 238 20.78 -2.22 12.65
CA GLN A 238 20.30 -1.71 13.94
C GLN A 238 20.51 -0.19 14.08
N LYS A 239 21.58 0.36 13.52
CA LYS A 239 21.90 1.79 13.60
C LYS A 239 20.85 2.60 12.84
N PHE A 240 20.52 2.18 11.62
CA PHE A 240 19.47 2.77 10.80
C PHE A 240 18.12 2.72 11.52
N ILE A 241 17.72 1.54 12.03
CA ILE A 241 16.43 1.37 12.72
C ILE A 241 16.34 2.30 13.93
N THR A 242 17.38 2.35 14.78
CA THR A 242 17.38 3.24 15.95
C THR A 242 17.21 4.71 15.55
N GLN A 243 17.92 5.16 14.52
CA GLN A 243 17.79 6.54 14.02
C GLN A 243 16.41 6.81 13.41
N TRP A 244 15.89 5.88 12.62
CA TRP A 244 14.56 6.00 11.99
C TRP A 244 13.46 6.10 13.04
N VAL A 245 13.45 5.19 14.02
CA VAL A 245 12.47 5.18 15.11
C VAL A 245 12.55 6.50 15.89
N LEU A 246 13.75 6.99 16.22
CA LEU A 246 13.91 8.28 16.90
C LEU A 246 13.29 9.43 16.11
N LEU A 247 13.53 9.49 14.79
CA LEU A 247 12.96 10.52 13.92
C LEU A 247 11.44 10.39 13.78
N ALA A 248 10.93 9.18 13.62
CA ALA A 248 9.49 8.89 13.56
C ALA A 248 8.76 9.28 14.85
N HIS A 249 9.38 9.08 16.02
CA HIS A 249 8.82 9.53 17.29
C HIS A 249 8.87 11.05 17.46
N LYS A 250 9.88 11.71 16.89
CA LYS A 250 10.00 13.17 16.92
C LYS A 250 8.97 13.86 16.03
N GLN A 251 8.91 13.49 14.75
CA GLN A 251 7.99 14.10 13.77
C GLN A 251 7.86 13.24 12.52
N LEU A 252 6.69 12.60 12.35
CA LEU A 252 6.31 12.00 11.06
C LEU A 252 5.69 13.05 10.15
N GLY A 253 6.02 12.97 8.87
CA GLY A 253 5.34 13.68 7.80
C GLY A 253 4.28 12.80 7.13
N ALA A 254 3.26 13.43 6.57
CA ALA A 254 2.28 12.77 5.71
C ALA A 254 2.18 13.54 4.39
N PHE A 255 2.07 12.82 3.27
CA PHE A 255 1.71 13.43 2.00
C PHE A 255 0.24 13.84 2.06
N ILE A 256 -0.05 15.09 1.71
CA ILE A 256 -1.42 15.66 1.69
C ILE A 256 -1.97 15.83 0.27
N ASN A 257 -1.18 15.42 -0.74
CA ASN A 257 -1.53 15.42 -2.15
C ASN A 257 -1.15 14.05 -2.73
N ALA A 258 -1.82 13.65 -3.81
CA ALA A 258 -1.46 12.47 -4.58
C ALA A 258 -1.65 12.76 -6.08
N PRO A 259 -0.63 12.56 -6.93
CA PRO A 259 0.72 12.08 -6.62
C PRO A 259 1.68 13.20 -6.14
N VAL A 260 2.73 12.84 -5.38
CA VAL A 260 3.86 13.71 -5.01
C VAL A 260 5.18 13.07 -5.42
N SER A 261 5.92 13.68 -6.35
CA SER A 261 7.24 13.20 -6.75
C SER A 261 8.31 13.63 -5.73
N VAL A 262 9.04 12.67 -5.18
CA VAL A 262 10.17 12.91 -4.25
C VAL A 262 11.48 12.80 -5.01
N HIS A 263 12.23 13.89 -5.05
CA HIS A 263 13.50 13.98 -5.77
C HIS A 263 14.43 14.99 -5.09
N ALA A 264 15.75 14.82 -5.25
CA ALA A 264 16.76 15.79 -4.82
C ALA A 264 17.93 15.82 -5.79
N ALA A 265 18.50 17.00 -6.02
CA ALA A 265 19.66 17.20 -6.90
C ALA A 265 19.52 16.55 -8.31
N GLY A 266 18.31 16.60 -8.88
CA GLY A 266 18.00 16.01 -10.20
C GLY A 266 17.77 14.50 -10.19
N VAL A 267 17.85 13.83 -9.02
CA VAL A 267 17.62 12.40 -8.88
C VAL A 267 16.23 12.14 -8.32
N TYR A 268 15.42 11.41 -9.08
CA TYR A 268 14.13 10.89 -8.62
C TYR A 268 14.33 9.71 -7.67
N TYR A 269 13.60 9.70 -6.54
CA TYR A 269 13.62 8.59 -5.59
C TYR A 269 12.37 7.74 -5.70
N PHE A 270 11.19 8.34 -5.47
CA PHE A 270 9.90 7.64 -5.49
C PHE A 270 8.74 8.65 -5.62
N THR A 271 7.53 8.12 -5.81
CA THR A 271 6.28 8.90 -5.79
C THR A 271 5.48 8.54 -4.55
N GLY A 272 5.10 9.54 -3.76
CA GLY A 272 4.08 9.41 -2.72
C GLY A 272 2.68 9.46 -3.32
N ARG A 273 1.82 8.53 -2.92
CA ARG A 273 0.39 8.47 -3.28
C ARG A 273 -0.45 8.26 -2.02
#